data_AF-A0A6J4XT60-F1
#
_entry.id   AF-A0A6J4XT60-F1
#
_cell.length_a   1.000
_cell.length_b   1.000
_cell.length_c   1.000
_cell.angle_alpha   90.00
_cell.angle_beta   90.00
_cell.angle_gamma   90.00
#
_symmetry.space_group_name_H-M   'P 1'
#
loop_
_entity.id
_entity.type
_entity.pdbx_description
1 polymer ?
#
loop_
_entity_poly.entity_id
_entity_poly.type
_entity_poly.pdbx_seq_one_letter_code
_entity_poly.pdbx_strand_id
1 'polypeptide(L)' 'MTKDITYPDYYDCYEYHGNTTIELTRRQDGMVDWRDWILFDTVEEAAEYFNDTCVLN' A
#
# COMPACT_ATOMS: atom_id res chain seq x y z
N MET A 1 -5.12 -4.81 7.14
CA MET A 1 -4.52 -5.80 6.22
C MET A 1 -3.25 -5.18 5.67
N THR A 2 -2.18 -5.96 5.52
CA THR A 2 -0.88 -5.44 5.08
C THR A 2 -0.42 -6.23 3.86
N LYS A 3 0.16 -5.54 2.87
CA LYS A 3 0.73 -6.14 1.65
C LYS A 3 2.05 -5.48 1.32
N ASP A 4 3.05 -6.29 1.05
CA ASP A 4 4.39 -5.84 0.66
C ASP A 4 4.63 -6.18 -0.82
N ILE A 5 5.09 -5.20 -1.60
CA ILE A 5 5.57 -5.39 -2.97
C ILE A 5 7.06 -5.12 -3.00
N THR A 6 7.83 -6.10 -3.45
CA THR A 6 9.28 -6.00 -3.53
C THR A 6 9.71 -5.61 -4.93
N TYR A 7 10.51 -4.55 -5.01
CA TYR A 7 11.23 -4.13 -6.21
C TYR A 7 12.73 -4.39 -6.02
N PRO A 8 13.56 -4.31 -7.08
CA PRO A 8 15.00 -4.57 -6.96
C PRO A 8 15.72 -3.70 -5.92
N ASP A 9 15.29 -2.44 -5.76
CA ASP A 9 16.00 -1.44 -4.96
C ASP A 9 15.27 -1.03 -3.68
N TYR A 10 13.97 -1.33 -3.56
CA TYR A 10 13.12 -0.93 -2.43
C TYR A 10 11.92 -1.89 -2.31
N TYR A 11 11.17 -1.78 -1.23
CA TYR A 11 9.87 -2.42 -1.11
C TYR A 11 8.81 -1.42 -0.63
N ASP A 12 7.60 -1.62 -1.11
CA ASP A 12 6.44 -0.81 -0.78
C ASP A 12 5.51 -1.62 0.13
N CYS A 13 5.18 -1.07 1.30
CA CYS A 13 4.24 -1.64 2.24
C CYS A 13 2.92 -0.86 2.18
N TYR A 14 1.85 -1.53 1.79
CA TYR A 14 0.49 -1.03 1.78
C TYR A 14 -0.25 -1.51 3.02
N GLU A 15 -0.79 -0.60 3.82
CA GLU A 15 -1.57 -0.90 5.01
C GLU A 15 -3.00 -0.38 4.87
N TYR A 16 -3.95 -1.31 4.83
CA TYR A 16 -5.38 -1.04 4.73
C TYR A 16 -6.10 -1.27 6.06
N HIS A 17 -6.76 -0.24 6.59
CA HIS A 17 -7.40 -0.28 7.91
C HIS A 17 -8.92 -0.51 7.87
N GLY A 18 -9.50 -0.83 6.71
CA GLY A 18 -10.95 -1.04 6.56
C GLY A 18 -11.76 0.25 6.49
N ASN A 19 -11.16 1.32 5.95
CA ASN A 19 -11.77 2.64 5.77
C ASN A 19 -11.53 3.14 4.34
N THR A 20 -11.63 4.45 4.08
CA THR A 20 -11.42 5.00 2.73
C THR A 20 -9.96 5.37 2.45
N THR A 21 -9.02 4.85 3.24
CA THR A 21 -7.60 5.23 3.18
C THR A 21 -6.68 4.01 3.21
N ILE A 22 -5.57 4.10 2.49
CA ILE A 22 -4.47 3.13 2.54
C ILE A 22 -3.18 3.89 2.84
N GLU A 23 -2.44 3.46 3.87
CA GLU A 23 -1.08 3.96 4.08
C GLU A 23 -0.13 3.25 3.11
N LEU A 24 0.72 4.01 2.44
CA LEU A 24 1.81 3.47 1.62
C LEU A 24 3.13 3.94 2.20
N THR A 25 3.95 3.00 2.66
CA THR A 25 5.29 3.25 3.16
C THR A 25 6.31 2.59 2.24
N ARG A 26 7.19 3.37 1.62
CA ARG A 26 8.35 2.84 0.89
C ARG A 26 9.54 2.71 1.81
N ARG A 27 10.26 1.59 1.68
CA ARG A 27 11.46 1.31 2.45
C ARG A 27 12.59 0.83 1.57
N GLN A 28 13.79 1.32 1.85
CA GLN A 28 15.04 0.90 1.23
C GLN A 28 16.06 0.66 2.34
N ASP A 29 16.78 -0.47 2.26
CA ASP A 29 17.82 -0.85 3.24
C ASP A 29 17.35 -0.80 4.72
N GLY A 30 16.08 -1.13 4.96
CA GLY A 30 15.47 -1.10 6.30
C GLY A 30 15.09 0.29 6.82
N MET A 31 15.32 1.35 6.06
CA MET A 31 14.88 2.72 6.37
C MET A 31 13.57 3.05 5.65
N VAL A 32 12.79 3.97 6.23
CA VAL A 32 11.60 4.54 5.56
C VAL A 32 12.05 5.72 4.72
N ASP A 33 11.92 5.60 3.40
CA ASP A 33 12.26 6.69 2.47
C ASP A 33 11.13 7.71 2.41
N TRP A 34 9.89 7.21 2.32
CA TRP A 34 8.70 8.05 2.30
C TRP A 34 7.45 7.31 2.78
N ARG A 35 6.46 8.10 3.18
CA ARG A 35 5.12 7.67 3.57
C ARG A 35 4.08 8.58 2.95
N ASP A 36 3.04 8.00 2.38
CA ASP A 36 1.90 8.71 1.80
C ASP A 36 0.58 8.01 2.13
N TRP A 37 -0.52 8.69 1.82
CA TRP A 37 -1.88 8.21 2.02
C TRP A 37 -2.64 8.22 0.71
N ILE A 38 -3.11 7.06 0.28
CA ILE A 38 -3.99 6.92 -0.86
C ILE A 38 -5.42 7.06 -0.34
N LEU A 39 -6.13 8.07 -0.85
CA LEU A 39 -7.48 8.43 -0.43
C LEU A 39 -8.49 7.98 -1.48
N PHE A 40 -9.61 7.45 -1.02
CA PHE A 40 -10.74 7.01 -1.83
C PHE A 40 -12.03 7.68 -1.35
N ASP A 41 -13.04 7.71 -2.20
CA ASP A 41 -14.35 8.26 -1.83
C ASP A 41 -15.19 7.22 -1.05
N THR A 42 -14.96 5.93 -1.33
CA THR A 42 -15.67 4.81 -0.69
C THR A 42 -14.74 3.75 -0.10
N VAL A 43 -15.29 2.94 0.82
CA VAL A 43 -14.54 1.83 1.45
C VAL A 43 -14.37 0.69 0.45
N GLU A 44 -15.36 0.49 -0.41
CA GLU A 44 -15.36 -0.49 -1.49
C GLU A 44 -14.21 -0.23 -2.46
N GLU A 45 -14.04 1.01 -2.93
CA GLU A 45 -12.92 1.38 -3.82
C GLU A 45 -11.55 1.15 -3.19
N ALA A 46 -11.39 1.53 -1.90
CA ALA A 46 -10.14 1.28 -1.17
C ALA A 46 -9.88 -0.23 -1.05
N ALA A 47 -10.91 -1.03 -0.75
CA ALA A 47 -10.79 -2.47 -0.66
C ALA A 47 -10.44 -3.10 -2.02
N GLU A 48 -11.08 -2.67 -3.11
CA GLU A 48 -10.80 -3.14 -4.48
C GLU A 48 -9.37 -2.80 -4.87
N TYR A 49 -8.93 -1.55 -4.70
CA TYR A 49 -7.56 -1.14 -4.98
C TYR A 49 -6.54 -1.96 -4.17
N PHE A 50 -6.75 -2.12 -2.86
CA PHE A 50 -5.87 -2.92 -2.01
C PHE A 50 -5.82 -4.38 -2.45
N ASN A 51 -6.93 -4.94 -2.94
CA ASN A 51 -7.00 -6.31 -3.41
C ASN A 51 -6.33 -6.50 -4.77
N ASP A 52 -6.57 -5.61 -5.73
CA ASP A 52 -6.04 -5.67 -7.10
C ASP A 52 -4.54 -5.38 -7.16
N THR A 53 -4.01 -4.57 -6.24
CA THR A 53 -2.57 -4.34 -6.07
C THR A 53 -1.79 -5.65 -5.85
N CYS A 54 -2.47 -6.73 -5.43
CA CYS A 54 -1.89 -8.06 -5.25
C CYS A 54 -1.75 -8.88 -6.55
N VAL A 55 -2.47 -8.51 -7.62
CA VAL A 55 -2.64 -9.31 -8.84
C VAL A 55 -1.59 -8.98 -9.91
N LEU A 56 -0.87 -7.86 -9.77
CA LEU A 56 0.25 -7.49 -10.63
C LEU A 56 1.57 -8.08 -10.11
N ASN A 57 1.69 -9.41 -10.13
CA ASN A 57 2.97 -10.13 -10.07
C ASN A 57 3.05 -11.14 -11.22
#